data_AF-A0A7J9HH11-F1
#
_entry.id   AF-A0A7J9HH11-F1
#
_cell.length_a   1.000
_cell.length_b   1.000
_cell.length_c   1.000
_cell.angle_alpha   90.00
_cell.angle_beta   90.00
_cell.angle_gamma   90.00
#
_symmetry.space_group_name_H-M   'P 1'
#
loop_
_entity.id
_entity.type
_entity.pdbx_description
1 polymer ?
#
loop_
_entity_poly.entity_id
_entity_poly.type
_entity_poly.pdbx_seq_one_letter_code
_entity_poly.pdbx_strand_id
1 'polypeptide(L)'
;MEICNSAGITVQFVKNVIIHGLQIHHNIPAKRGKIKDGENHHGLWAASDGDGVSLFRDTNVSLDHLSLHHCADGLIDVIQGSTVVTISHCHFTDHNDV
;
A
#
# COMPACT_ATOMS: atom_id res chain seq x y z
N MET A 1 14.20 4.33 5.26
CA MET A 1 14.14 3.49 4.05
C MET A 1 13.01 4.03 3.20
N GLU A 2 13.22 4.16 1.89
CA GLU A 2 12.20 4.66 0.96
C GLU A 2 11.70 3.57 0.01
N ILE A 3 10.43 3.68 -0.38
CA ILE A 3 9.78 2.93 -1.46
C ILE A 3 9.25 3.98 -2.43
N CYS A 4 9.78 3.99 -3.64
CA CYS A 4 9.45 5.00 -4.63
C CYS A 4 9.65 4.51 -6.07
N ASN A 5 9.44 5.41 -7.04
CA ASN A 5 9.57 5.14 -8.48
C ASN A 5 8.54 4.12 -8.96
N SER A 6 7.25 4.35 -8.69
CA SER A 6 6.15 3.44 -9.08
C SER A 6 6.05 2.14 -8.26
N ALA A 7 6.74 2.06 -7.12
CA ALA A 7 6.56 0.99 -6.15
C ALA A 7 5.63 1.45 -5.02
N GLY A 8 4.65 0.61 -4.68
CA GLY A 8 3.77 0.75 -3.52
C GLY A 8 3.74 -0.55 -2.72
N ILE A 9 2.93 -0.57 -1.65
CA ILE A 9 2.71 -1.78 -0.85
C ILE A 9 1.28 -2.24 -1.04
N THR A 10 1.08 -3.48 -1.45
CA THR A 10 -0.24 -4.11 -1.46
C THR A 10 -0.24 -5.32 -0.54
N VAL A 11 -1.22 -5.35 0.35
CA VAL A 11 -1.48 -6.42 1.31
C VAL A 11 -2.84 -7.00 0.97
N GLN A 12 -2.96 -8.33 0.85
CA GLN A 12 -4.21 -8.98 0.47
C GLN A 12 -4.43 -10.28 1.22
N PHE A 13 -5.64 -10.46 1.75
CA PHE A 13 -6.11 -11.70 2.40
C PHE A 13 -5.25 -12.17 3.57
N VAL A 14 -4.57 -11.26 4.26
CA VAL A 14 -3.70 -11.60 5.39
C VAL A 14 -4.18 -10.98 6.70
N LYS A 15 -3.57 -11.44 7.79
CA LYS A 15 -3.88 -10.98 9.15
C LYS A 15 -2.60 -10.69 9.92
N ASN A 16 -2.68 -9.78 10.87
CA ASN A 16 -1.60 -9.48 11.82
C ASN A 16 -0.35 -8.92 11.13
N VAL A 17 -0.51 -7.80 10.43
CA VAL A 17 0.58 -7.12 9.69
C VAL A 17 0.94 -5.81 10.37
N ILE A 18 2.24 -5.50 10.47
CA ILE A 18 2.75 -4.20 10.91
C ILE A 18 3.61 -3.63 9.79
N ILE A 19 3.30 -2.41 9.35
CA ILE A 19 4.11 -1.63 8.42
C ILE A 19 4.53 -0.37 9.16
N HIS A 20 5.83 -0.19 9.35
CA HIS A 20 6.35 0.89 10.19
C HIS A 20 7.65 1.50 9.68
N GLY A 21 7.81 2.82 9.84
CA GLY A 21 9.07 3.53 9.64
C GLY A 21 9.51 3.66 8.18
N LEU A 22 8.56 3.65 7.23
CA LEU A 22 8.83 3.75 5.80
C LEU A 22 8.43 5.11 5.24
N GLN A 23 9.16 5.54 4.22
CA GLN A 23 8.78 6.67 3.38
C GLN A 23 8.31 6.14 2.02
N ILE A 24 7.06 6.39 1.65
CA ILE A 24 6.45 5.87 0.43
C ILE A 24 6.01 7.05 -0.42
N HIS A 25 6.54 7.18 -1.64
CA HIS A 25 6.26 8.36 -2.44
C HIS A 25 6.49 8.17 -3.93
N HIS A 26 5.96 9.10 -4.73
CA HIS A 26 6.09 9.09 -6.18
C HIS A 26 5.61 7.75 -6.76
N ASN A 27 4.50 7.25 -6.20
CA ASN A 27 3.89 6.03 -6.68
C ASN A 27 2.94 6.37 -7.84
N ILE A 28 3.07 5.64 -8.94
CA ILE A 28 2.30 5.86 -10.16
C ILE A 28 1.72 4.53 -10.65
N PRO A 29 0.64 4.54 -11.45
CA PRO A 29 0.03 3.33 -11.96
C PRO A 29 1.02 2.41 -12.65
N ALA A 30 0.99 1.13 -12.31
CA ALA A 30 1.78 0.10 -12.95
C ALA A 30 0.90 -0.80 -13.82
N LYS A 31 1.47 -1.28 -14.93
CA LYS A 31 0.76 -2.21 -15.81
C LYS A 31 0.64 -3.58 -15.14
N ARG A 32 -0.46 -4.27 -15.44
CA ARG A 32 -0.65 -5.69 -15.11
C ARG A 32 0.56 -6.53 -15.53
N GLY A 33 0.92 -7.49 -14.69
CA GLY A 33 2.06 -8.35 -14.92
C GLY A 33 2.11 -9.53 -13.96
N LYS A 34 3.07 -10.42 -14.19
CA LYS A 34 3.33 -11.55 -13.30
C LYS A 34 4.26 -11.10 -12.19
N ILE A 35 3.80 -11.16 -10.96
CA ILE A 35 4.53 -10.70 -9.77
C ILE A 35 4.81 -11.91 -8.87
N LYS A 36 5.96 -11.93 -8.23
CA LYS A 36 6.25 -12.88 -7.16
C LYS A 36 5.62 -12.37 -5.88
N ASP A 37 4.53 -12.99 -5.46
CA ASP A 37 3.69 -12.64 -4.31
C ASP A 37 3.77 -13.69 -3.18
N GLY A 38 4.63 -14.69 -3.33
CA GLY A 38 5.01 -15.62 -2.27
C GLY A 38 6.34 -16.30 -2.56
N GLU A 39 6.90 -17.02 -1.59
CA GLU A 39 8.22 -17.67 -1.75
C GLU A 39 8.30 -18.57 -2.98
N ASN A 40 7.21 -19.32 -3.23
CA ASN A 40 7.07 -20.27 -4.33
C ASN A 40 5.86 -19.96 -5.24
N HIS A 41 5.31 -18.74 -5.16
CA HIS A 41 4.12 -18.36 -5.90
C HIS A 41 4.37 -17.12 -6.76
N HIS A 42 3.80 -17.16 -7.97
CA HIS A 42 3.82 -16.04 -8.91
C HIS A 42 2.42 -15.85 -9.49
N GLY A 43 1.66 -14.90 -8.95
CA GLY A 43 0.35 -14.50 -9.45
C GLY A 43 0.41 -13.58 -10.66
N LEU A 44 -0.68 -13.58 -11.45
CA LEU A 44 -0.96 -12.49 -12.40
C LEU A 44 -1.74 -11.41 -11.67
N TRP A 45 -1.15 -10.21 -11.58
CA TRP A 45 -1.75 -9.08 -10.89
C TRP A 45 -2.38 -8.10 -11.87
N ALA A 46 -3.47 -7.44 -11.44
CA ALA A 46 -4.10 -6.38 -12.23
C ALA A 46 -3.18 -5.16 -12.35
N ALA A 47 -3.60 -4.16 -13.12
CA ALA A 47 -2.93 -2.87 -13.08
C ALA A 47 -3.12 -2.27 -11.68
N SER A 48 -2.11 -1.55 -11.19
CA SER A 48 -2.25 -0.77 -9.96
C SER A 48 -2.67 0.65 -10.31
N ASP A 49 -3.47 1.26 -9.44
CA ASP A 49 -4.01 2.59 -9.64
C ASP A 49 -3.06 3.69 -9.13
N GLY A 50 -2.09 3.31 -8.29
CA GLY A 50 -0.99 4.20 -7.87
C GLY A 50 -0.97 4.50 -6.38
N ASP A 51 -1.68 3.73 -5.56
CA ASP A 51 -1.76 3.97 -4.11
C ASP A 51 -0.43 3.76 -3.39
N GLY A 52 -0.13 4.55 -2.38
CA GLY A 52 1.02 4.29 -1.52
C GLY A 52 0.94 2.92 -0.83
N VAL A 53 -0.18 2.66 -0.15
CA VAL A 53 -0.47 1.39 0.53
C VAL A 53 -1.91 0.97 0.25
N SER A 54 -2.14 -0.24 -0.25
CA SER A 54 -3.49 -0.80 -0.43
C SER A 54 -3.68 -2.05 0.46
N LEU A 55 -4.73 -2.07 1.28
CA LEU A 55 -5.13 -3.20 2.14
C LEU A 55 -6.44 -3.81 1.62
N PHE A 56 -6.39 -5.06 1.17
CA PHE A 56 -7.51 -5.75 0.55
C PHE A 56 -7.96 -6.95 1.39
N ARG A 57 -9.13 -6.83 2.02
CA ARG A 57 -9.75 -7.90 2.83
C ARG A 57 -8.81 -8.41 3.94
N ASP A 58 -8.09 -7.49 4.58
CA ASP A 58 -7.14 -7.80 5.64
C ASP A 58 -7.75 -7.62 7.04
N THR A 59 -7.13 -8.19 8.07
CA THR A 59 -7.59 -8.00 9.44
C THR A 59 -6.44 -7.80 10.41
N ASN A 60 -6.59 -6.87 11.35
CA ASN A 60 -5.58 -6.58 12.36
C ASN A 60 -4.26 -6.11 11.71
N VAL A 61 -4.31 -4.93 11.09
CA VAL A 61 -3.18 -4.29 10.41
C VAL A 61 -2.84 -2.97 11.11
N SER A 62 -1.56 -2.73 11.39
CA SER A 62 -1.06 -1.48 11.95
C SER A 62 -0.12 -0.79 10.96
N LEU A 63 -0.47 0.43 10.58
CA LEU A 63 0.33 1.33 9.75
C LEU A 63 0.79 2.49 10.65
N ASP A 64 2.09 2.55 10.95
CA ASP A 64 2.59 3.46 11.98
C ASP A 64 3.91 4.14 11.60
N HIS A 65 4.08 5.43 11.92
CA HIS A 65 5.27 6.22 11.54
C HIS A 65 5.62 6.13 10.05
N LEU A 66 4.60 6.18 9.18
CA LEU A 66 4.79 6.23 7.74
C LEU A 66 4.82 7.68 7.25
N SER A 67 5.67 7.97 6.27
CA SER A 67 5.61 9.24 5.52
C SER A 67 5.14 8.97 4.10
N LEU A 68 3.95 9.44 3.72
CA LEU A 68 3.42 9.25 2.37
C LEU A 68 3.11 10.57 1.68
N HIS A 69 3.54 10.71 0.42
CA HIS A 69 3.34 11.91 -0.39
C HIS A 69 3.50 11.62 -1.88
N HIS A 70 2.91 12.45 -2.75
CA HIS A 70 3.04 12.33 -4.21
C HIS A 70 2.68 10.93 -4.77
N CYS A 71 1.70 10.24 -4.18
CA CYS A 71 1.06 9.10 -4.84
C CYS A 71 0.02 9.59 -5.86
N ALA A 72 -0.14 8.86 -6.95
CA ALA A 72 -0.99 9.26 -8.08
C ALA A 72 -2.49 9.12 -7.81
N ASP A 73 -2.90 8.15 -6.99
CA ASP A 73 -4.31 7.89 -6.63
C ASP A 73 -4.51 8.10 -5.13
N GLY A 74 -4.60 7.07 -4.28
CA GLY A 74 -4.67 7.22 -2.82
C GLY A 74 -3.31 7.19 -2.11
N LEU A 75 -3.19 7.76 -0.90
CA LEU A 75 -2.03 7.46 -0.03
C LEU A 75 -2.18 6.08 0.62
N ILE A 76 -3.35 5.84 1.23
CA ILE A 76 -3.67 4.58 1.91
C ILE A 76 -5.11 4.20 1.54
N ASP A 77 -5.25 3.05 0.91
CA ASP A 77 -6.52 2.48 0.48
C ASP A 77 -6.89 1.27 1.35
N VAL A 78 -7.98 1.38 2.09
CA VAL A 78 -8.49 0.30 2.96
C VAL A 78 -9.82 -0.17 2.42
N ILE A 79 -9.81 -1.27 1.68
CA ILE A 79 -10.95 -1.69 0.85
C ILE A 79 -11.37 -3.14 1.11
N GLN A 80 -12.54 -3.49 0.55
CA GLN A 80 -13.01 -4.88 0.42
C GLN A 80 -13.16 -5.64 1.75
N GLY A 81 -13.70 -4.95 2.75
CA GLY A 81 -14.04 -5.55 4.04
C GLY A 81 -12.84 -5.74 4.97
N SER A 82 -11.77 -4.97 4.77
CA SER A 82 -10.67 -4.88 5.73
C SER A 82 -11.18 -4.38 7.10
N THR A 83 -10.73 -4.99 8.20
CA THR A 83 -11.21 -4.67 9.55
C THR A 83 -10.07 -4.57 10.56
N VAL A 84 -10.29 -3.85 11.66
CA VAL A 84 -9.28 -3.67 12.73
C VAL A 84 -7.97 -3.12 12.15
N VAL A 85 -8.09 -2.06 11.36
CA VAL A 85 -6.94 -1.34 10.80
C VAL A 85 -6.66 -0.13 11.70
N THR A 86 -5.41 0.00 12.14
CA THR A 86 -4.93 1.16 12.91
C THR A 86 -3.94 1.94 12.07
N ILE A 87 -4.19 3.23 11.88
CA ILE A 87 -3.28 4.16 11.22
C ILE A 87 -2.88 5.22 12.26
N SER A 88 -1.60 5.30 12.61
CA SER A 88 -1.13 6.16 13.71
C SER A 88 0.23 6.80 13.42
N HIS A 89 0.44 8.02 13.93
CA HIS A 89 1.72 8.75 13.81
C HIS A 89 2.28 8.87 12.38
N CYS A 90 1.42 8.82 11.37
CA CYS A 90 1.83 8.99 9.99
C CYS A 90 1.84 10.47 9.58
N HIS A 91 2.70 10.79 8.62
CA HIS A 91 2.82 12.10 8.01
C HIS A 91 2.38 12.03 6.54
N PHE A 92 1.27 12.69 6.22
CA PHE A 92 0.66 12.70 4.89
C PHE A 92 0.70 14.12 4.33
N THR A 93 1.40 14.32 3.20
CA THR A 93 1.53 15.65 2.58
C THR A 93 1.51 15.56 1.06
N ASP A 94 1.35 16.72 0.42
CA ASP A 94 1.55 16.89 -1.02
C ASP A 94 0.82 15.83 -1.86
N HIS A 95 -0.45 15.68 -1.53
CA HIS A 95 -1.34 14.70 -2.12
C HIS A 95 -2.75 15.27 -2.20
N ASN A 96 -3.38 15.05 -3.33
CA ASN A 96 -4.74 15.47 -3.58
C ASN A 96 -5.40 14.42 -4.46
N ASP A 97 -6.41 13.78 -3.90
CA ASP A 97 -7.25 12.78 -4.55
C ASP A 97 -8.68 13.35 -4.56
N VAL A 98 -9.20 13.67 -5.76
CA VAL A 98 -10.47 14.41 -5.99
C VAL A 98 -11.33 13.75 -7.03
#